data_AF-A0A2D5ZKU7-F1
#
_entry.id   AF-A0A2D5ZKU7-F1
#
_cell.length_a   1.000
_cell.length_b   1.000
_cell.length_c   1.000
_cell.angle_alpha   90.00
_cell.angle_beta   90.00
_cell.angle_gamma   90.00
#
_symmetry.space_group_name_H-M   'P 1'
#
loop_
_entity.id
_entity.type
_entity.pdbx_description
1 polymer ?
#
loop_
_entity_poly.entity_id
_entity_poly.type
_entity_poly.pdbx_seq_one_letter_code
_entity_poly.pdbx_strand_id
1 'polypeptide(L)'
;MTSRPKGARSGRRVATEIAEGTLGGEFDPSDRAEIKTKVSDAEEAARDEVWAEYRFVVLADSQQPDGLAAIDLGAGHASASESLCGRVITALKSQALLNESVGAGYLDRNWPPALKESGAWPLASLRQSFLNGALTRLVDPDAVLRGKVVEFVGKGDFGLGSGQKPDGTFERLWFEESIASDEVAFESNVFLLQKAKAKALRSQPDPVVTPDPGPGPVVQPDPVTGGGPGPEPVAQARTIRVRGNIPPEVWNRLGTKLLPKLRSGTDLKVGVEFSVDVEAPGADALTADLRQVLDDLGLTGGVEVED
;
A
#
# COMPACT_ATOMS: atom_id res chain seq x y z
N MET A 1 16.35 -31.96 30.04
CA MET A 1 15.18 -31.66 30.89
C MET A 1 13.98 -31.50 29.97
N THR A 2 13.19 -32.56 29.73
CA THR A 2 12.06 -32.54 28.76
C THR A 2 10.90 -33.41 29.24
N SER A 3 10.62 -33.42 30.55
CA SER A 3 9.64 -34.35 31.16
C SER A 3 8.27 -33.73 31.48
N ARG A 4 8.15 -32.41 31.58
CA ARG A 4 6.91 -31.73 32.01
C ARG A 4 5.80 -31.60 30.97
N PRO A 5 6.05 -31.37 29.66
CA PRO A 5 4.95 -31.21 28.70
C PRO A 5 4.19 -32.53 28.46
N LYS A 6 4.81 -33.69 28.72
CA LYS A 6 4.12 -34.99 28.73
C LYS A 6 3.14 -35.11 29.91
N GLY A 7 3.44 -34.50 31.05
CA GLY A 7 2.58 -34.50 32.24
C GLY A 7 1.25 -33.77 32.01
N ALA A 8 1.27 -32.59 31.37
CA ALA A 8 0.06 -31.83 31.08
C ALA A 8 -0.89 -32.52 30.08
N ARG A 9 -0.35 -33.17 29.03
CA ARG A 9 -1.17 -33.96 28.08
C ARG A 9 -1.71 -35.23 28.72
N SER A 10 -0.90 -35.89 29.55
CA SER A 10 -1.34 -37.08 30.30
C SER A 10 -2.43 -36.71 31.33
N GLY A 11 -2.30 -35.58 32.02
CA GLY A 11 -3.29 -35.10 32.99
C GLY A 11 -4.64 -34.74 32.36
N ARG A 12 -4.64 -34.08 31.20
CA ARG A 12 -5.88 -33.82 30.43
C ARG A 12 -6.61 -35.11 30.07
N ARG A 13 -5.87 -36.10 29.56
CA ARG A 13 -6.42 -37.40 29.20
C ARG A 13 -7.06 -38.10 30.41
N VAL A 14 -6.37 -38.11 31.55
CA VAL A 14 -6.90 -38.66 32.81
C VAL A 14 -8.16 -37.93 33.27
N ALA A 15 -8.18 -36.59 33.20
CA ALA A 15 -9.38 -35.82 33.56
C ALA A 15 -10.57 -36.09 32.62
N THR A 16 -10.32 -36.25 31.32
CA THR A 16 -11.36 -36.63 30.33
C THR A 16 -11.89 -38.03 30.61
N GLU A 17 -11.01 -39.01 30.80
CA GLU A 17 -11.40 -40.40 31.07
C GLU A 17 -12.15 -40.56 32.41
N ILE A 18 -11.87 -39.72 33.41
CA ILE A 18 -12.64 -39.67 34.68
C ILE A 18 -14.00 -39.02 34.49
N ALA A 19 -14.09 -37.95 33.68
CA ALA A 19 -15.36 -37.28 33.39
C ALA A 19 -16.31 -38.18 32.57
N GLU A 20 -15.75 -38.99 31.67
CA GLU A 20 -16.47 -39.96 30.83
C GLU A 20 -16.77 -41.28 31.55
N GLY A 21 -16.25 -41.48 32.77
CA GLY A 21 -16.43 -42.70 33.55
C GLY A 21 -15.73 -43.93 32.96
N THR A 22 -14.76 -43.72 32.05
CA THR A 22 -14.00 -44.76 31.36
C THR A 22 -12.74 -45.17 32.13
N LEU A 23 -12.29 -44.34 33.09
CA LEU A 23 -11.24 -44.69 34.03
C LEU A 23 -11.80 -45.53 35.19
N GLY A 24 -11.34 -46.77 35.35
CA GLY A 24 -11.82 -47.66 36.43
C GLY A 24 -11.53 -47.08 37.82
N GLY A 25 -12.58 -46.82 38.60
CA GLY A 25 -12.52 -46.33 39.98
C GLY A 25 -13.71 -45.41 40.31
N GLU A 26 -14.19 -45.45 41.56
CA GLU A 26 -15.15 -44.45 42.06
C GLU A 26 -14.39 -43.20 42.49
N PHE A 27 -14.50 -42.11 41.73
CA PHE A 27 -13.94 -40.81 42.08
C PHE A 27 -15.01 -39.95 42.74
N ASP A 28 -14.78 -39.56 43.98
CA ASP A 28 -15.68 -38.69 44.71
C ASP A 28 -15.59 -37.23 44.19
N PRO A 29 -16.53 -36.34 44.58
CA PRO A 29 -16.51 -34.95 44.13
C PRO A 29 -15.24 -34.17 44.51
N SER A 30 -14.57 -34.54 45.60
CA SER A 30 -13.33 -33.91 46.06
C SER A 30 -12.13 -34.35 45.23
N ASP A 31 -12.03 -35.65 44.90
CA ASP A 31 -11.01 -36.19 43.98
C ASP A 31 -11.08 -35.51 42.61
N ARG A 32 -12.30 -35.36 42.08
CA ARG A 32 -12.53 -34.70 40.78
C ARG A 32 -12.11 -33.23 40.80
N ALA A 33 -12.38 -32.53 41.91
CA ALA A 33 -11.98 -31.14 42.07
C ALA A 33 -10.44 -31.00 42.16
N GLU A 34 -9.78 -31.89 42.90
CA GLU A 34 -8.31 -31.90 43.03
C GLU A 34 -7.62 -32.19 41.69
N ILE A 35 -8.12 -33.18 40.93
CA ILE A 35 -7.59 -33.51 39.61
C ILE A 35 -7.74 -32.33 38.65
N LYS A 36 -8.89 -31.64 38.67
CA LYS A 36 -9.11 -30.45 37.85
C LYS A 36 -8.10 -29.34 38.18
N THR A 37 -7.85 -29.09 39.47
CA THR A 37 -6.83 -28.12 39.90
C THR A 37 -5.44 -28.52 39.44
N LYS A 38 -5.02 -29.77 39.68
CA LYS A 38 -3.69 -30.27 39.25
C LYS A 38 -3.49 -30.18 37.74
N VAL A 39 -4.53 -30.44 36.95
CA VAL A 39 -4.48 -30.28 35.49
C VAL A 39 -4.33 -28.82 35.11
N SER A 40 -5.08 -27.92 35.74
CA SER A 40 -4.96 -26.46 35.53
C SER A 40 -3.55 -25.96 35.85
N ASP A 41 -3.02 -26.31 37.03
CA ASP A 41 -1.68 -25.90 37.46
C ASP A 41 -0.59 -26.44 36.52
N ALA A 42 -0.72 -27.70 36.08
CA ALA A 42 0.20 -28.30 35.13
C ALA A 42 0.13 -27.64 33.74
N GLU A 43 -1.06 -27.20 33.31
CA GLU A 43 -1.22 -26.44 32.07
C GLU A 43 -0.61 -25.05 32.15
N GLU A 44 -0.81 -24.33 33.25
CA GLU A 44 -0.24 -23.00 33.47
C GLU A 44 1.29 -23.08 33.57
N ALA A 45 1.82 -24.01 34.37
CA ALA A 45 3.26 -24.24 34.48
C ALA A 45 3.90 -24.60 33.13
N ALA A 46 3.22 -25.40 32.30
CA ALA A 46 3.71 -25.72 30.97
C ALA A 46 3.72 -24.49 30.04
N ARG A 47 2.74 -23.59 30.17
CA ARG A 47 2.73 -22.32 29.42
C ARG A 47 3.88 -21.42 29.87
N ASP A 48 4.06 -21.24 31.17
CA ASP A 48 5.14 -20.42 31.72
C ASP A 48 6.52 -20.96 31.35
N GLU A 49 6.71 -22.28 31.32
CA GLU A 49 7.96 -22.92 30.89
C GLU A 49 8.31 -22.55 29.44
N VAL A 50 7.34 -22.59 28.52
CA VAL A 50 7.54 -22.13 27.13
C VAL A 50 7.98 -20.67 27.12
N TRP A 51 7.30 -19.80 27.86
CA TRP A 51 7.65 -18.37 27.92
C TRP A 51 9.05 -18.10 28.50
N ALA A 52 9.48 -18.91 29.46
CA ALA A 52 10.82 -18.84 30.06
C ALA A 52 11.92 -19.31 29.09
N GLU A 53 11.62 -20.27 28.21
CA GLU A 53 12.57 -20.77 27.20
C GLU A 53 12.85 -19.76 26.07
N TYR A 54 11.86 -18.95 25.68
CA TYR A 54 12.04 -17.87 24.69
C TYR A 54 12.68 -16.62 25.31
N ARG A 55 13.95 -16.75 25.69
CA ARG A 55 14.72 -15.67 26.34
C ARG A 55 15.49 -14.79 25.36
N PHE A 56 16.05 -15.33 24.29
CA PHE A 56 16.94 -14.58 23.40
C PHE A 56 16.33 -14.41 22.01
N VAL A 57 16.53 -13.23 21.43
CA VAL A 57 16.31 -12.96 20.01
C VAL A 57 17.67 -12.78 19.37
N VAL A 58 17.92 -13.49 18.28
CA VAL A 58 19.16 -13.36 17.52
C VAL A 58 18.82 -12.78 16.15
N LEU A 59 19.49 -11.69 15.81
CA LEU A 59 19.33 -10.96 14.56
C LEU A 59 20.60 -11.13 13.72
N ALA A 60 20.43 -11.22 12.41
CA ALA A 60 21.55 -11.08 11.49
C ALA A 60 21.97 -9.60 11.43
N ASP A 61 23.22 -9.33 11.79
CA ASP A 61 23.81 -7.99 11.77
C ASP A 61 25.21 -8.06 11.16
N SER A 62 25.34 -7.64 9.90
CA SER A 62 26.61 -7.67 9.17
C SER A 62 27.66 -6.70 9.72
N GLN A 63 27.30 -5.82 10.67
CA GLN A 63 28.24 -4.95 11.36
C GLN A 63 28.96 -5.66 12.52
N GLN A 64 28.40 -6.78 13.01
CA GLN A 64 29.01 -7.57 14.06
C GLN A 64 30.09 -8.51 13.52
N PRO A 65 31.16 -8.79 14.28
CA PRO A 65 32.26 -9.67 13.85
C PRO A 65 31.82 -11.09 13.45
N ASP A 66 30.80 -11.63 14.12
CA ASP A 66 30.22 -12.96 13.88
C ASP A 66 28.92 -12.88 13.03
N GLY A 67 28.52 -11.68 12.62
CA GLY A 67 27.31 -11.44 11.85
C GLY A 67 26.01 -11.56 12.67
N LEU A 68 26.09 -11.67 14.00
CA LEU A 68 24.94 -11.93 14.86
C LEU A 68 24.83 -10.91 16.01
N ALA A 69 23.63 -10.38 16.22
CA ALA A 69 23.30 -9.55 17.36
C ALA A 69 22.24 -10.24 18.23
N ALA A 70 22.60 -10.56 19.47
CA ALA A 70 21.68 -11.16 20.43
C ALA A 70 21.06 -10.12 21.36
N ILE A 71 19.75 -10.23 21.57
CA ILE A 71 18.98 -9.42 22.53
C ILE A 71 18.45 -10.37 23.59
N ASP A 72 18.80 -10.10 24.85
CA ASP A 72 18.23 -10.80 26.00
C ASP A 72 16.89 -10.17 26.39
N LEU A 73 15.79 -10.92 26.22
CA LEU A 73 14.46 -10.51 26.62
C LEU A 73 14.22 -10.68 28.13
N GLY A 74 15.10 -11.40 28.84
CA GLY A 74 14.91 -11.81 30.24
C GLY A 74 13.95 -12.99 30.42
N ALA A 75 13.53 -13.25 31.66
CA ALA A 75 12.55 -14.29 31.96
C ALA A 75 11.14 -13.83 31.55
N GLY A 76 10.46 -14.62 30.69
CA GLY A 76 9.07 -14.38 30.30
C GLY A 76 8.08 -15.11 31.19
N HIS A 77 6.82 -14.70 31.17
CA HIS A 77 5.71 -15.38 31.83
C HIS A 77 4.45 -15.34 30.94
N ALA A 78 3.64 -16.39 30.98
CA ALA A 78 2.47 -16.55 30.12
C ALA A 78 1.30 -15.66 30.51
N SER A 79 1.34 -15.09 31.72
CA SER A 79 0.34 -14.15 32.23
C SER A 79 0.50 -12.72 31.69
N ALA A 80 1.56 -12.44 30.94
CA ALA A 80 1.69 -11.16 30.22
C ALA A 80 0.57 -11.08 29.16
N SER A 81 -0.14 -9.95 29.07
CA SER A 81 -1.20 -9.70 28.08
C SER A 81 -0.68 -9.57 26.64
N GLU A 82 0.58 -9.89 26.39
CA GLU A 82 1.28 -9.76 25.12
C GLU A 82 1.50 -11.15 24.50
N SER A 83 1.75 -11.21 23.19
CA SER A 83 2.22 -12.45 22.54
C SER A 83 3.75 -12.53 22.57
N LEU A 84 4.33 -13.72 22.35
CA LEU A 84 5.79 -13.84 22.17
C LEU A 84 6.32 -12.92 21.06
N CYS A 85 5.59 -12.82 19.93
CA CYS A 85 5.91 -11.89 18.85
C CYS A 85 5.86 -10.43 19.31
N GLY A 86 4.85 -10.06 20.11
CA GLY A 86 4.76 -8.73 20.71
C GLY A 86 5.99 -8.42 21.57
N ARG A 87 6.38 -9.34 22.44
CA ARG A 87 7.58 -9.18 23.29
C ARG A 87 8.85 -8.95 22.47
N VAL A 88 9.00 -9.67 21.36
CA VAL A 88 10.10 -9.45 20.40
C VAL A 88 10.01 -8.05 19.79
N ILE A 89 8.84 -7.63 19.28
CA ILE A 89 8.64 -6.29 18.72
C ILE A 89 8.96 -5.20 19.75
N THR A 90 8.50 -5.36 20.99
CA THR A 90 8.75 -4.44 22.10
C THR A 90 10.25 -4.31 22.38
N ALA A 91 10.99 -5.43 22.40
CA ALA A 91 12.44 -5.40 22.58
C ALA A 91 13.17 -4.75 21.38
N LEU A 92 12.76 -5.02 20.15
CA LEU A 92 13.31 -4.38 18.95
C LEU A 92 13.09 -2.86 18.96
N LYS A 93 11.91 -2.41 19.43
CA LYS A 93 11.61 -0.99 19.62
C LYS A 93 12.46 -0.36 20.72
N SER A 94 12.62 -1.02 21.87
CA SER A 94 13.43 -0.49 22.98
C SER A 94 14.91 -0.34 22.62
N GLN A 95 15.41 -1.20 21.73
CA GLN A 95 16.79 -1.13 21.20
C GLN A 95 16.93 -0.18 19.99
N ALA A 96 15.88 0.58 19.63
CA ALA A 96 15.85 1.47 18.47
C ALA A 96 16.18 0.78 17.13
N LEU A 97 15.92 -0.52 17.02
CA LEU A 97 16.08 -1.30 15.79
C LEU A 97 14.82 -1.29 14.93
N LEU A 98 13.68 -0.95 15.53
CA LEU A 98 12.36 -0.88 14.90
C LEU A 98 11.62 0.36 15.39
N ASN A 99 11.14 1.18 14.46
CA ASN A 99 10.40 2.40 14.78
C ASN A 99 8.94 2.31 14.33
N GLU A 100 8.05 3.00 15.05
CA GLU A 100 6.63 3.14 14.65
C GLU A 100 6.40 4.31 13.70
N SER A 101 7.36 5.23 13.62
CA SER A 101 7.25 6.44 12.82
C SER A 101 8.63 6.90 12.40
N VAL A 102 8.66 7.72 11.34
CA VAL A 102 9.84 8.47 10.91
C VAL A 102 9.55 9.96 10.97
N GLY A 103 10.57 10.78 11.21
CA GLY A 103 10.49 12.25 11.17
C GLY A 103 11.28 12.84 10.00
N ALA A 104 10.89 14.04 9.55
CA ALA A 104 11.51 14.69 8.39
C ALA A 104 13.03 14.89 8.56
N GLY A 105 13.46 15.39 9.72
CA GLY A 105 14.89 15.58 10.01
C GLY A 105 15.71 14.29 10.02
N TYR A 106 15.09 13.12 10.27
CA TYR A 106 15.79 11.84 10.11
C TYR A 106 16.02 11.51 8.64
N LEU A 107 15.03 11.74 7.77
CA LEU A 107 15.16 11.54 6.33
C LEU A 107 16.18 12.49 5.71
N ASP A 108 16.20 13.76 6.12
CA ASP A 108 17.19 14.74 5.66
C ASP A 108 18.62 14.33 6.00
N ARG A 109 18.87 13.89 7.24
CA ARG A 109 20.20 13.46 7.67
C ARG A 109 20.68 12.18 6.97
N ASN A 110 19.75 11.28 6.67
CA ASN A 110 20.03 10.00 6.02
C ASN A 110 19.75 10.02 4.52
N TRP A 111 19.74 11.21 3.90
CA TRP A 111 19.52 11.32 2.46
C TRP A 111 20.65 10.63 1.68
N PRO A 112 20.33 9.74 0.71
CA PRO A 112 21.34 9.00 -0.03
C PRO A 112 22.32 9.95 -0.74
N PRO A 113 23.65 9.77 -0.58
CA PRO A 113 24.65 10.66 -1.20
C PRO A 113 24.47 10.83 -2.70
N ALA A 114 24.16 9.75 -3.42
CA ALA A 114 23.92 9.75 -4.87
C ALA A 114 22.70 10.60 -5.29
N LEU A 115 21.78 10.88 -4.37
CA LEU A 115 20.55 11.63 -4.65
C LEU A 115 20.59 13.05 -4.08
N LYS A 116 21.65 13.45 -3.37
CA LYS A 116 21.77 14.80 -2.77
C LYS A 116 21.82 15.89 -3.83
N GLU A 117 22.56 15.67 -4.91
CA GLU A 117 22.65 16.63 -6.02
C GLU A 117 21.32 16.79 -6.74
N SER A 118 20.64 15.67 -7.01
CA SER A 118 19.32 15.69 -7.64
C SER A 118 18.24 16.26 -6.72
N GLY A 119 18.40 16.18 -5.40
CA GLY A 119 17.40 16.57 -4.40
C GLY A 119 16.08 15.80 -4.49
N ALA A 120 16.04 14.67 -5.21
CA ALA A 120 14.85 13.87 -5.47
C ALA A 120 15.09 12.40 -5.10
N TRP A 121 14.24 11.87 -4.23
CA TRP A 121 14.32 10.48 -3.76
C TRP A 121 13.08 9.71 -4.22
N PRO A 122 13.22 8.74 -5.14
CA PRO A 122 12.10 7.87 -5.53
C PRO A 122 11.45 7.20 -4.31
N LEU A 123 10.12 7.24 -4.22
CA LEU A 123 9.38 6.67 -3.10
C LEU A 123 9.53 5.14 -3.03
N ALA A 124 9.65 4.46 -4.18
CA ALA A 124 10.00 3.04 -4.24
C ALA A 124 11.33 2.76 -3.52
N SER A 125 12.36 3.54 -3.80
CA SER A 125 13.69 3.40 -3.18
C SER A 125 13.68 3.80 -1.71
N LEU A 126 12.93 4.85 -1.33
CA LEU A 126 12.76 5.25 0.07
C LEU A 126 12.15 4.12 0.90
N ARG A 127 11.05 3.54 0.42
CA ARG A 127 10.41 2.37 1.03
C ARG A 127 11.39 1.21 1.14
N GLN A 128 12.14 0.93 0.07
CA GLN A 128 13.11 -0.15 0.06
C GLN A 128 14.22 0.04 1.10
N SER A 129 14.67 1.28 1.35
CA SER A 129 15.67 1.58 2.37
C SER A 129 15.23 1.20 3.78
N PHE A 130 13.93 1.26 4.09
CA PHE A 130 13.38 0.76 5.36
C PHE A 130 13.29 -0.77 5.39
N LEU A 131 13.01 -1.41 4.24
CA LEU A 131 12.84 -2.86 4.16
C LEU A 131 14.17 -3.63 4.18
N ASN A 132 15.22 -3.08 3.57
CA ASN A 132 16.55 -3.70 3.53
C ASN A 132 17.42 -3.34 4.75
N GLY A 133 16.99 -2.39 5.59
CA GLY A 133 17.72 -1.96 6.79
C GLY A 133 18.79 -0.89 6.54
N ALA A 134 18.82 -0.26 5.36
CA ALA A 134 19.66 0.92 5.13
C ALA A 134 19.22 2.12 6.00
N LEU A 135 17.92 2.19 6.30
CA LEU A 135 17.34 3.02 7.35
C LEU A 135 16.82 2.11 8.48
N THR A 136 16.67 2.69 9.68
CA THR A 136 16.05 1.98 10.81
C THR A 136 14.65 1.50 10.41
N ARG A 137 14.40 0.19 10.52
CA ARG A 137 13.18 -0.46 10.03
C ARG A 137 11.93 0.17 10.65
N LEU A 138 10.84 0.14 9.89
CA LEU A 138 9.51 0.53 10.36
C LEU A 138 8.63 -0.71 10.58
N VAL A 139 7.74 -0.66 11.58
CA VAL A 139 6.76 -1.74 11.84
C VAL A 139 5.90 -1.98 10.61
N ASP A 140 5.36 -0.90 10.04
CA ASP A 140 4.63 -0.90 8.78
C ASP A 140 5.12 0.27 7.92
N PRO A 141 6.10 0.06 7.02
CA PRO A 141 6.65 1.14 6.21
C PRO A 141 5.60 1.75 5.27
N ASP A 142 4.66 0.96 4.76
CA ASP A 142 3.68 1.44 3.80
C ASP A 142 2.67 2.37 4.47
N ALA A 143 2.07 1.95 5.59
CA ALA A 143 1.10 2.76 6.31
C ALA A 143 1.76 4.03 6.89
N VAL A 144 2.96 3.89 7.48
CA VAL A 144 3.69 5.01 8.08
C VAL A 144 4.08 6.04 7.02
N LEU A 145 4.67 5.62 5.90
CA LEU A 145 5.13 6.55 4.88
C LEU A 145 3.95 7.25 4.18
N ARG A 146 2.83 6.56 3.90
CA ARG A 146 1.63 7.21 3.33
C ARG A 146 1.13 8.35 4.20
N GLY A 147 1.08 8.15 5.52
CA GLY A 147 0.66 9.21 6.45
C GLY A 147 1.71 10.31 6.61
N LYS A 148 2.99 9.93 6.75
CA LYS A 148 4.07 10.88 7.04
C LYS A 148 4.47 11.74 5.86
N VAL A 149 4.47 11.20 4.65
CA VAL A 149 4.75 11.99 3.43
C VAL A 149 3.70 13.09 3.26
N VAL A 150 2.41 12.78 3.46
CA VAL A 150 1.33 13.78 3.44
C VAL A 150 1.59 14.88 4.47
N GLU A 151 1.96 14.49 5.70
CA GLU A 151 2.26 15.44 6.78
C GLU A 151 3.46 16.35 6.43
N PHE A 152 4.55 15.78 5.90
CA PHE A 152 5.76 16.53 5.54
C PHE A 152 5.54 17.49 4.38
N VAL A 153 4.75 17.08 3.38
CA VAL A 153 4.38 17.93 2.23
C VAL A 153 3.49 19.08 2.69
N GLY A 154 2.49 18.79 3.53
CA GLY A 154 1.61 19.83 4.09
C GLY A 154 2.34 20.84 4.96
N LYS A 155 3.38 20.42 5.71
CA LYS A 155 4.23 21.31 6.52
C LYS A 155 5.29 22.07 5.72
N GLY A 156 5.54 21.70 4.47
CA GLY A 156 6.63 22.29 3.67
C GLY A 156 8.03 21.85 4.09
N ASP A 157 8.14 20.69 4.76
CA ASP A 157 9.43 20.05 5.06
C ASP A 157 9.98 19.37 3.79
N PHE A 158 9.09 18.75 3.01
CA PHE A 158 9.39 18.14 1.72
C PHE A 158 8.37 18.55 0.65
N GLY A 159 8.73 18.34 -0.61
CA GLY A 159 7.78 18.31 -1.72
C GLY A 159 7.50 16.89 -2.18
N LEU A 160 6.41 16.70 -2.92
CA LEU A 160 6.12 15.46 -3.65
C LEU A 160 6.08 15.80 -5.13
N GLY A 161 6.83 15.06 -5.95
CA GLY A 161 6.82 15.18 -7.39
C GLY A 161 6.36 13.87 -8.03
N SER A 162 5.54 13.93 -9.07
CA SER A 162 5.13 12.76 -9.86
C SER A 162 5.33 13.03 -11.35
N GLY A 163 5.75 12.01 -12.08
CA GLY A 163 5.96 12.10 -13.53
C GLY A 163 7.14 13.00 -13.84
N GLN A 164 8.35 12.58 -13.44
CA GLN A 164 9.56 13.35 -13.73
C GLN A 164 9.76 13.44 -15.25
N LYS A 165 9.84 14.65 -15.77
CA LYS A 165 10.12 14.93 -17.17
C LYS A 165 11.63 14.95 -17.44
N PRO A 166 12.07 14.79 -18.70
CA PRO A 166 13.50 14.83 -19.06
C PRO A 166 14.21 16.14 -18.69
N ASP A 167 13.45 17.24 -18.55
CA ASP A 167 13.94 18.56 -18.13
C ASP A 167 14.16 18.67 -16.59
N GLY A 168 13.85 17.62 -15.83
CA GLY A 168 13.99 17.59 -14.37
C GLY A 168 12.82 18.23 -13.61
N THR A 169 11.79 18.70 -14.30
CA THR A 169 10.50 19.12 -13.72
C THR A 169 9.60 17.90 -13.50
N PHE A 170 8.44 18.13 -12.89
CA PHE A 170 7.46 17.10 -12.61
C PHE A 170 6.12 17.49 -13.23
N GLU A 171 5.39 16.53 -13.77
CA GLU A 171 4.01 16.74 -14.24
C GLU A 171 3.08 17.21 -13.13
N ARG A 172 3.29 16.69 -11.91
CA ARG A 172 2.59 17.13 -10.71
C ARG A 172 3.59 17.41 -9.62
N LEU A 173 3.46 18.58 -9.00
CA LEU A 173 4.29 19.01 -7.89
C LEU A 173 3.40 19.48 -6.76
N TRP A 174 3.64 18.96 -5.56
CA TRP A 174 2.96 19.38 -4.33
C TRP A 174 3.99 19.86 -3.31
N PHE A 175 3.77 21.04 -2.75
CA PHE A 175 4.62 21.62 -1.70
C PHE A 175 3.79 22.59 -0.86
N GLU A 176 3.83 22.49 0.47
CA GLU A 176 2.96 23.28 1.37
C GLU A 176 1.48 23.16 0.99
N GLU A 177 1.06 21.95 0.60
CA GLU A 177 -0.29 21.64 0.14
C GLU A 177 -0.79 20.36 0.83
N SER A 178 -2.09 20.30 1.08
CA SER A 178 -2.73 19.09 1.60
C SER A 178 -2.98 18.11 0.45
N ILE A 179 -2.41 16.91 0.56
CA ILE A 179 -2.58 15.83 -0.39
C ILE A 179 -3.30 14.64 0.26
N ALA A 180 -4.04 13.88 -0.52
CA ALA A 180 -4.63 12.63 -0.05
C ALA A 180 -3.53 11.55 0.07
N SER A 181 -3.67 10.64 1.03
CA SER A 181 -2.77 9.47 1.17
C SER A 181 -2.69 8.63 -0.11
N ASP A 182 -3.73 8.66 -0.93
CA ASP A 182 -3.83 7.91 -2.19
C ASP A 182 -2.93 8.46 -3.30
N GLU A 183 -2.47 9.71 -3.18
CA GLU A 183 -1.49 10.30 -4.11
C GLU A 183 -0.06 9.82 -3.80
N VAL A 184 0.17 9.22 -2.62
CA VAL A 184 1.47 8.64 -2.23
C VAL A 184 1.57 7.21 -2.78
N ALA A 185 2.03 7.10 -4.02
CA ALA A 185 2.35 5.83 -4.66
C ALA A 185 3.85 5.50 -4.51
N PHE A 186 4.19 4.29 -4.06
CA PHE A 186 5.57 3.83 -3.90
C PHE A 186 6.17 3.33 -5.21
N GLU A 187 6.16 4.20 -6.22
CA GLU A 187 6.67 3.94 -7.56
C GLU A 187 7.99 4.69 -7.80
N SER A 188 8.72 4.32 -8.86
CA SER A 188 10.02 4.93 -9.18
C SER A 188 9.89 6.32 -9.83
N ASN A 189 8.72 6.64 -10.38
CA ASN A 189 8.37 7.91 -11.02
C ASN A 189 7.76 8.93 -10.04
N VAL A 190 7.57 8.55 -8.77
CA VAL A 190 7.11 9.43 -7.69
C VAL A 190 8.25 9.68 -6.72
N PHE A 191 8.50 10.95 -6.41
CA PHE A 191 9.70 11.39 -5.72
C PHE A 191 9.36 12.26 -4.51
N LEU A 192 10.02 11.96 -3.40
CA LEU A 192 10.14 12.89 -2.29
C LEU A 192 11.23 13.92 -2.64
N LEU A 193 10.90 15.21 -2.58
CA LEU A 193 11.77 16.30 -2.96
C LEU A 193 12.24 17.05 -1.73
N GLN A 194 13.53 17.39 -1.68
CA GLN A 194 14.05 18.28 -0.66
C GLN A 194 13.38 19.65 -0.71
N LYS A 195 13.24 20.29 0.46
CA LYS A 195 12.63 21.62 0.60
C LYS A 195 13.15 22.65 -0.40
N ALA A 196 14.47 22.74 -0.55
CA ALA A 196 15.10 23.70 -1.45
C ALA A 196 14.69 23.50 -2.91
N LYS A 197 14.66 22.24 -3.36
CA LYS A 197 14.26 21.87 -4.73
C LYS A 197 12.77 22.09 -4.96
N ALA A 198 11.92 21.65 -4.02
CA ALA A 198 10.48 21.83 -4.12
C ALA A 198 10.10 23.32 -4.20
N LYS A 199 10.75 24.16 -3.39
CA LYS A 199 10.57 25.62 -3.44
C LYS A 199 11.06 26.22 -4.76
N ALA A 200 12.22 25.80 -5.27
CA ALA A 200 12.76 26.30 -6.53
C ALA A 200 11.84 25.98 -7.72
N LEU A 201 11.30 24.76 -7.77
CA LEU A 201 10.38 24.33 -8.83
C LEU A 201 9.02 25.02 -8.75
N ARG A 202 8.52 25.30 -7.54
CA ARG A 202 7.26 26.05 -7.36
C ARG A 202 7.40 27.54 -7.68
N SER A 203 8.60 28.09 -7.50
CA SER A 203 8.92 29.49 -7.83
C SER A 203 9.23 29.71 -9.31
N GLN A 204 9.47 28.66 -10.09
CA GLN A 204 9.47 28.75 -11.54
C GLN A 204 8.00 28.77 -12.01
N PRO A 205 7.53 29.86 -12.63
CA PRO A 205 6.18 29.87 -13.20
C PRO A 205 6.09 28.80 -14.27
N ASP A 206 4.96 28.11 -14.34
CA ASP A 206 4.63 27.24 -15.46
C ASP A 206 4.97 27.95 -16.78
N PRO A 207 5.60 27.28 -17.77
CA PRO A 207 5.62 27.84 -19.10
C PRO A 207 4.17 28.02 -19.51
N VAL A 208 3.75 29.28 -19.59
CA VAL A 208 2.44 29.70 -20.08
C VAL A 208 2.22 28.94 -21.38
N VAL A 209 1.28 27.99 -21.36
CA VAL A 209 0.71 27.43 -22.57
C VAL A 209 0.10 28.62 -23.29
N THR A 210 0.85 29.17 -24.22
CA THR A 210 0.40 30.20 -25.13
C THR A 210 -0.67 29.52 -25.97
N PRO A 211 -1.95 29.93 -25.91
CA PRO A 211 -2.93 29.44 -26.86
C PRO A 211 -2.47 29.96 -28.22
N ASP A 212 -2.05 29.06 -29.10
CA ASP A 212 -1.70 29.38 -30.48
C ASP A 212 -2.91 30.07 -31.15
N PRO A 213 -2.71 31.10 -32.00
CA PRO A 213 -3.78 31.92 -32.56
C PRO A 213 -4.66 31.09 -33.50
N GLY A 214 -5.97 31.16 -33.30
CA GLY A 214 -6.94 30.49 -34.17
C GLY A 214 -6.83 30.93 -35.64
N PRO A 215 -7.22 30.09 -36.60
CA PRO A 215 -7.60 30.53 -37.93
C PRO A 215 -9.07 30.98 -37.91
N GLY A 216 -9.31 32.16 -38.50
CA GLY A 216 -10.61 32.81 -38.57
C GLY A 216 -11.62 32.20 -39.58
N PRO A 217 -12.55 33.02 -40.12
CA PRO A 217 -13.98 32.81 -39.97
C PRO A 217 -14.67 32.33 -41.25
N VAL A 218 -15.75 31.54 -41.14
CA VAL A 218 -16.65 31.26 -42.27
C VAL A 218 -18.12 31.21 -41.82
N VAL A 219 -18.81 32.32 -42.14
CA VAL A 219 -20.14 32.43 -42.77
C VAL A 219 -21.41 32.09 -41.96
N GLN A 220 -22.16 33.17 -41.69
CA GLN A 220 -23.61 33.24 -41.51
C GLN A 220 -24.38 32.74 -42.76
N PRO A 221 -25.60 32.20 -42.61
CA PRO A 221 -26.77 33.06 -42.84
C PRO A 221 -27.93 32.85 -41.85
N ASP A 222 -28.52 33.99 -41.44
CA ASP A 222 -29.84 34.14 -40.80
C ASP A 222 -30.99 34.03 -41.85
N PRO A 223 -32.30 34.24 -41.54
CA PRO A 223 -33.09 34.17 -40.28
C PRO A 223 -34.41 33.35 -40.46
N VAL A 224 -35.26 33.19 -39.43
CA VAL A 224 -36.71 33.58 -39.37
C VAL A 224 -37.32 33.17 -38.00
N THR A 225 -37.61 34.19 -37.19
CA THR A 225 -38.81 34.50 -36.38
C THR A 225 -39.72 33.42 -35.78
N GLY A 226 -40.05 33.57 -34.48
CA GLY A 226 -41.33 33.14 -33.90
C GLY A 226 -41.30 32.86 -32.39
N GLY A 227 -41.87 33.75 -31.58
CA GLY A 227 -41.97 33.61 -30.12
C GLY A 227 -43.18 32.82 -29.63
N GLY A 228 -43.13 32.39 -28.36
CA GLY A 228 -44.28 31.88 -27.59
C GLY A 228 -43.89 30.84 -26.51
N PRO A 229 -44.57 30.78 -25.36
CA PRO A 229 -43.95 30.50 -24.04
C PRO A 229 -44.18 29.07 -23.49
N GLY A 230 -43.22 28.58 -22.68
CA GLY A 230 -43.33 27.50 -21.64
C GLY A 230 -43.86 26.12 -22.07
N PRO A 231 -43.26 24.99 -21.62
CA PRO A 231 -43.21 24.65 -20.20
C PRO A 231 -41.92 23.92 -19.73
N GLU A 232 -41.86 23.70 -18.42
CA GLU A 232 -40.86 23.01 -17.59
C GLU A 232 -40.00 21.91 -18.27
N PRO A 233 -38.67 21.88 -18.04
CA PRO A 233 -37.84 20.77 -18.53
C PRO A 233 -38.01 19.54 -17.63
N VAL A 234 -38.80 18.58 -18.12
CA VAL A 234 -38.73 17.16 -17.74
C VAL A 234 -37.27 16.70 -17.87
N ALA A 235 -36.78 15.99 -16.86
CA ALA A 235 -35.41 15.46 -16.80
C ALA A 235 -35.07 14.64 -18.06
N GLN A 236 -34.37 15.28 -19.01
CA GLN A 236 -33.80 14.61 -20.16
C GLN A 236 -32.56 13.84 -19.69
N ALA A 237 -32.56 12.52 -19.88
CA ALA A 237 -31.37 11.71 -19.73
C ALA A 237 -30.29 12.24 -20.68
N ARG A 238 -29.21 12.78 -20.11
CA ARG A 238 -28.07 13.30 -20.88
C ARG A 238 -27.05 12.18 -21.06
N THR A 239 -26.83 11.76 -22.29
CA THR A 239 -25.72 10.87 -22.64
C THR A 239 -24.42 11.66 -22.56
N ILE A 240 -23.57 11.32 -21.60
CA ILE A 240 -22.23 11.90 -21.45
C ILE A 240 -21.26 11.05 -22.27
N ARG A 241 -20.64 11.67 -23.28
CA ARG A 241 -19.64 11.02 -24.13
C ARG A 241 -18.27 11.57 -23.77
N VAL A 242 -17.42 10.72 -23.18
CA VAL A 242 -16.04 11.05 -22.81
C VAL A 242 -15.12 10.51 -23.90
N ARG A 243 -14.41 11.41 -24.60
CA ARG A 243 -13.42 11.03 -25.64
C ARG A 243 -12.12 11.79 -25.34
N GLY A 244 -10.99 11.08 -25.32
CA GLY A 244 -9.68 11.66 -25.06
C GLY A 244 -8.58 10.62 -25.17
N ASN A 245 -7.37 11.07 -25.50
CA ASN A 245 -6.17 10.23 -25.51
C ASN A 245 -5.76 9.96 -24.05
N ILE A 246 -5.77 8.69 -23.63
CA ILE A 246 -5.48 8.30 -22.24
C ILE A 246 -4.15 7.55 -22.21
N PRO A 247 -3.11 8.12 -21.57
CA PRO A 247 -1.83 7.47 -21.42
C PRO A 247 -1.97 6.13 -20.67
N PRO A 248 -1.21 5.08 -21.07
CA PRO A 248 -1.32 3.72 -20.49
C PRO A 248 -1.11 3.68 -18.97
N GLU A 249 -0.40 4.64 -18.40
CA GLU A 249 -0.10 4.78 -16.97
C GLU A 249 -1.35 5.02 -16.12
N VAL A 250 -2.44 5.52 -16.72
CA VAL A 250 -3.69 5.89 -16.02
C VAL A 250 -4.78 4.82 -16.16
N TRP A 251 -4.55 3.75 -16.94
CA TRP A 251 -5.57 2.74 -17.25
C TRP A 251 -6.05 1.99 -16.01
N ASN A 252 -5.15 1.69 -15.08
CA ASN A 252 -5.50 0.98 -13.85
C ASN A 252 -6.39 1.86 -12.93
N ARG A 253 -6.18 3.18 -12.97
CA ARG A 253 -6.99 4.18 -12.23
C ARG A 253 -8.34 4.41 -12.91
N LEU A 254 -8.41 4.36 -14.24
CA LEU A 254 -9.67 4.41 -14.98
C LEU A 254 -10.55 3.18 -14.63
N GLY A 255 -9.93 1.99 -14.65
CA GLY A 255 -10.52 0.72 -14.25
C GLY A 255 -11.15 0.74 -12.86
N THR A 256 -10.41 1.22 -11.86
CA THR A 256 -10.82 1.16 -10.45
C THR A 256 -11.61 2.37 -9.96
N LYS A 257 -11.49 3.56 -10.56
CA LYS A 257 -12.21 4.77 -10.11
C LYS A 257 -13.39 5.18 -10.99
N LEU A 258 -13.34 4.91 -12.30
CA LEU A 258 -14.36 5.39 -13.24
C LEU A 258 -15.51 4.38 -13.37
N LEU A 259 -15.20 3.09 -13.59
CA LEU A 259 -16.21 2.03 -13.75
C LEU A 259 -17.17 1.91 -12.57
N PRO A 260 -16.73 1.94 -11.29
CA PRO A 260 -17.68 1.86 -10.16
C PRO A 260 -18.63 3.05 -10.09
N LYS A 261 -18.19 4.24 -10.53
CA LYS A 261 -19.01 5.45 -10.55
C LYS A 261 -19.95 5.51 -11.76
N LEU A 262 -19.63 4.82 -12.84
CA LEU A 262 -20.49 4.72 -14.02
C LEU A 262 -21.51 3.58 -13.91
N ARG A 263 -21.24 2.57 -13.06
CA ARG A 263 -22.18 1.47 -12.74
C ARG A 263 -23.43 1.93 -11.98
N SER A 264 -23.43 3.14 -11.39
CA SER A 264 -24.60 3.73 -10.76
C SER A 264 -25.58 4.37 -11.77
N GLY A 265 -25.19 4.49 -13.04
CA GLY A 265 -26.05 4.94 -14.14
C GLY A 265 -26.88 3.81 -14.76
N THR A 266 -27.98 4.15 -15.41
CA THR A 266 -28.80 3.23 -16.21
C THR A 266 -28.34 3.23 -17.68
N ASP A 267 -28.31 2.06 -18.33
CA ASP A 267 -27.92 1.86 -19.74
C ASP A 267 -26.49 2.33 -20.10
N LEU A 268 -25.50 1.87 -19.32
CA LEU A 268 -24.08 2.17 -19.56
C LEU A 268 -23.58 1.52 -20.87
N LYS A 269 -23.28 2.35 -21.87
CA LYS A 269 -22.59 1.94 -23.10
C LYS A 269 -21.16 2.47 -23.08
N VAL A 270 -20.18 1.58 -23.07
CA VAL A 270 -18.76 1.92 -23.09
C VAL A 270 -18.23 1.63 -24.49
N GLY A 271 -17.81 2.65 -25.22
CA GLY A 271 -17.03 2.51 -26.45
C GLY A 271 -15.59 2.90 -26.15
N VAL A 272 -14.65 1.99 -26.39
CA VAL A 272 -13.22 2.25 -26.22
C VAL A 272 -12.57 2.15 -27.59
N GLU A 273 -11.86 3.21 -27.99
CA GLU A 273 -11.13 3.30 -29.25
C GLU A 273 -9.64 3.34 -28.89
N PHE A 274 -8.89 2.31 -29.31
CA PHE A 274 -7.45 2.24 -29.13
C PHE A 274 -6.79 2.50 -30.49
N SER A 275 -5.89 3.47 -30.55
CA SER A 275 -5.07 3.74 -31.73
C SER A 275 -3.61 3.68 -31.32
N VAL A 276 -2.82 2.90 -32.05
CA VAL A 276 -1.39 2.72 -31.82
C VAL A 276 -0.67 2.78 -33.16
N ASP A 277 0.35 3.63 -33.24
CA ASP A 277 1.21 3.72 -34.43
C ASP A 277 2.31 2.65 -34.33
N VAL A 278 2.37 1.75 -35.31
CA VAL A 278 3.32 0.61 -35.32
C VAL A 278 4.08 0.57 -36.65
N GLU A 279 5.37 0.24 -36.59
CA GLU A 279 6.18 0.05 -37.81
C GLU A 279 5.75 -1.23 -38.56
N ALA A 280 5.71 -1.16 -39.90
CA ALA A 280 5.18 -2.19 -40.79
C ALA A 280 5.62 -3.65 -40.52
N PRO A 281 6.87 -3.97 -40.13
CA PRO A 281 7.26 -5.36 -39.87
C PRO A 281 6.77 -5.93 -38.52
N GLY A 282 5.97 -5.20 -37.72
CA GLY A 282 5.40 -5.66 -36.45
C GLY A 282 3.87 -5.57 -36.34
N ALA A 283 3.19 -4.97 -37.32
CA ALA A 283 1.75 -4.75 -37.29
C ALA A 283 0.97 -6.08 -37.28
N ASP A 284 1.28 -6.99 -38.21
CA ASP A 284 0.56 -8.27 -38.33
C ASP A 284 0.66 -9.15 -37.07
N ALA A 285 1.82 -9.13 -36.40
CA ALA A 285 2.05 -9.86 -35.16
C ALA A 285 1.26 -9.27 -34.00
N LEU A 286 1.26 -7.94 -33.88
CA LEU A 286 0.50 -7.24 -32.84
C LEU A 286 -1.01 -7.42 -33.05
N THR A 287 -1.49 -7.37 -34.29
CA THR A 287 -2.91 -7.59 -34.61
C THR A 287 -3.33 -9.03 -34.29
N ALA A 288 -2.48 -10.03 -34.52
CA ALA A 288 -2.74 -11.42 -34.13
C ALA A 288 -2.80 -11.60 -32.61
N ASP A 289 -1.86 -10.99 -31.88
CA ASP A 289 -1.82 -11.04 -30.41
C ASP A 289 -3.04 -10.34 -29.79
N LEU A 290 -3.45 -9.19 -30.32
CA LEU A 290 -4.64 -8.47 -29.87
C LEU A 290 -5.92 -9.28 -30.10
N ARG A 291 -6.04 -9.97 -31.25
CA ARG A 291 -7.18 -10.88 -31.51
C ARG A 291 -7.21 -12.05 -30.54
N GLN A 292 -6.06 -12.64 -30.20
CA GLN A 292 -5.98 -13.73 -29.22
C GLN A 292 -6.35 -13.25 -27.81
N VAL A 293 -5.86 -12.09 -27.40
CA VAL A 293 -6.21 -11.50 -26.09
C VAL A 293 -7.70 -11.15 -26.00
N LEU A 294 -8.31 -10.69 -27.10
CA LEU A 294 -9.75 -10.44 -27.16
C LEU A 294 -10.57 -11.74 -27.09
N ASP A 295 -10.07 -12.83 -27.65
CA ASP A 295 -10.70 -14.16 -27.56
C ASP A 295 -10.61 -14.73 -26.14
N ASP A 296 -9.43 -14.65 -25.50
CA ASP A 296 -9.21 -15.07 -24.11
C ASP A 296 -10.09 -14.28 -23.12
N LEU A 297 -10.38 -13.02 -23.44
CA LEU A 297 -11.29 -12.16 -22.66
C LEU A 297 -12.77 -12.34 -23.02
N GLY A 298 -13.11 -13.15 -24.03
CA GLY A 298 -14.47 -13.43 -24.46
C GLY A 298 -15.19 -12.23 -25.11
N LEU A 299 -14.44 -11.32 -25.71
CA LEU A 299 -14.92 -10.04 -26.26
C LEU A 299 -15.08 -10.04 -27.80
N THR A 300 -14.93 -11.19 -28.43
CA THR A 300 -14.92 -11.41 -29.89
C THR A 300 -16.20 -10.98 -30.64
N GLY A 301 -17.31 -10.72 -29.94
CA GLY A 301 -18.57 -10.26 -30.53
C GLY A 301 -18.91 -8.77 -30.30
N GLY A 302 -18.07 -8.02 -29.56
CA GLY A 302 -18.36 -6.63 -29.16
C GLY A 302 -17.28 -5.61 -29.52
N VAL A 303 -16.12 -6.05 -30.00
CA VAL A 303 -14.98 -5.21 -30.36
C VAL A 303 -14.39 -5.72 -31.68
N GLU A 304 -14.40 -4.88 -32.72
CA GLU A 304 -13.76 -5.16 -34.01
C GLU A 304 -12.36 -4.54 -34.04
N VAL A 305 -11.40 -5.25 -34.64
CA VAL A 305 -10.02 -4.78 -34.85
C VAL A 305 -9.87 -4.49 -36.34
N GLU A 306 -9.90 -3.20 -36.71
CA GLU A 306 -9.59 -2.71 -38.06
C GLU A 306 -8.11 -2.31 -38.14
N ASP A 307 -7.43 -2.71 -39.23
CA ASP A 307 -6.06 -2.28 -39.58
C ASP A 307 -6.08 -0.99 -40.43
#